data_AF-A0A1B7W6J9-F1
#
_entry.id   AF-A0A1B7W6J9-F1
#
_cell.length_a   1.000
_cell.length_b   1.000
_cell.length_c   1.000
_cell.angle_alpha   90.00
_cell.angle_beta   90.00
_cell.angle_gamma   90.00
#
_symmetry.space_group_name_H-M   'P 1'
#
loop_
_entity.id
_entity.type
_entity.pdbx_description
1 polymer ?
#
loop_
_entity_poly.entity_id
_entity_poly.type
_entity_poly.pdbx_seq_one_letter_code
_entity_poly.pdbx_strand_id
1 'polypeptide(L)'
;MITAIHHSLKYILDSISTQSIEIQNQQESENKIAVIKRDIATIVRYIIYAILAEKLTLDDNYINSCFTECNSLSLSRQSLIIALQHTKELTIKLTTQPANQDIDFSDLNYNILVNEISRYFDQFIIKLTSY
;
A
#
# COMPACT_ATOMS: atom_id res chain seq x y z
N MET A 1 -19.29 -14.11 1.17
CA MET A 1 -18.90 -12.74 1.58
C MET A 1 -17.44 -12.68 2.06
N ILE A 2 -17.06 -13.32 3.17
CA ILE A 2 -15.67 -13.30 3.69
C ILE A 2 -14.65 -13.90 2.68
N THR A 3 -14.95 -15.04 2.06
CA THR A 3 -14.07 -15.72 1.09
C THR A 3 -13.77 -14.89 -0.17
N ALA A 4 -14.73 -14.08 -0.62
CA ALA A 4 -14.61 -13.19 -1.78
C ALA A 4 -13.64 -12.03 -1.52
N ILE A 5 -13.78 -11.39 -0.35
CA ILE A 5 -12.85 -10.34 0.13
C ILE A 5 -11.43 -10.90 0.25
N HIS A 6 -11.29 -12.09 0.86
CA HIS A 6 -10.00 -12.75 1.01
C HIS A 6 -9.33 -13.06 -0.33
N HIS A 7 -10.10 -13.50 -1.34
CA HIS A 7 -9.57 -13.79 -2.67
C HIS A 7 -9.09 -12.52 -3.38
N SER A 8 -9.88 -11.44 -3.38
CA SER A 8 -9.45 -10.16 -3.99
C SER A 8 -8.27 -9.53 -3.28
N LEU A 9 -8.22 -9.58 -1.96
CA LEU A 9 -7.08 -9.08 -1.19
C LEU A 9 -5.82 -9.91 -1.43
N LYS A 10 -5.94 -11.23 -1.59
CA LYS A 10 -4.83 -12.10 -2.00
C LYS A 10 -4.36 -11.77 -3.43
N TYR A 11 -5.28 -11.55 -4.36
CA TYR A 11 -4.92 -11.14 -5.73
C TYR A 11 -4.21 -9.78 -5.77
N ILE A 12 -4.68 -8.79 -4.99
CA ILE A 12 -4.00 -7.49 -4.85
C ILE A 12 -2.59 -7.68 -4.28
N LEU A 13 -2.45 -8.52 -3.25
CA LEU A 13 -1.16 -8.83 -2.65
C LEU A 13 -0.19 -9.47 -3.65
N ASP A 14 -0.64 -10.48 -4.40
CA ASP A 14 0.16 -11.17 -5.39
C ASP A 14 0.52 -10.23 -6.57
N SER A 15 -0.41 -9.36 -6.97
CA SER A 15 -0.21 -8.39 -8.05
C SER A 15 0.79 -7.31 -7.69
N ILE A 16 0.75 -6.76 -6.47
CA ILE A 16 1.72 -5.72 -6.04
C ILE A 16 3.11 -6.33 -5.79
N SER A 17 3.17 -7.59 -5.38
CA SER A 17 4.44 -8.30 -5.20
C SER A 17 5.14 -8.64 -6.52
N THR A 18 4.39 -8.70 -7.64
CA THR A 18 4.89 -9.09 -8.96
C THR A 18 5.00 -7.93 -9.94
N GLN A 19 4.13 -6.92 -9.82
CA GLN A 19 4.23 -5.69 -10.60
C GLN A 19 5.34 -4.81 -10.02
N SER A 20 6.27 -4.43 -10.88
CA SER A 20 7.34 -3.52 -10.50
C SER A 20 6.74 -2.17 -10.10
N ILE A 21 6.84 -1.81 -8.82
CA ILE A 21 6.57 -0.45 -8.36
C ILE A 21 7.52 0.46 -9.14
N GLU A 22 7.00 1.21 -10.12
CA GLU A 22 7.80 2.16 -10.88
C GLU A 22 8.08 3.37 -9.99
N ILE A 23 9.35 3.56 -9.65
CA ILE A 23 9.82 4.77 -8.96
C ILE A 23 10.47 5.63 -10.04
N GLN A 24 9.72 6.62 -10.54
CA GLN A 24 10.18 7.50 -11.62
C GLN A 24 11.25 8.51 -11.18
N ASN A 25 11.66 8.51 -9.91
CA ASN A 25 12.60 9.50 -9.38
C ASN A 25 14.06 9.06 -9.58
N GLN A 26 14.71 9.56 -10.64
CA GLN A 26 16.11 9.29 -11.02
C GLN A 26 17.17 9.86 -10.05
N GLN A 27 16.78 10.35 -8.87
CA GLN A 27 17.72 10.93 -7.90
C GLN A 27 18.33 9.90 -6.93
N GLU A 28 17.77 8.70 -6.83
CA GLU A 28 18.21 7.68 -5.87
C GLU A 28 19.07 6.60 -6.53
N SER A 29 20.04 6.06 -5.80
CA SER A 29 20.82 4.91 -6.25
C SER A 29 19.95 3.66 -6.36
N GLU A 30 20.34 2.72 -7.22
CA GLU A 30 19.59 1.47 -7.44
C GLU A 30 19.34 0.69 -6.13
N ASN A 31 20.33 0.66 -5.23
CA ASN A 31 20.20 0.02 -3.91
C ASN A 31 19.11 0.69 -3.06
N LYS A 32 19.02 2.02 -3.09
CA LYS A 32 17.99 2.77 -2.36
C LYS A 32 16.61 2.56 -2.97
N ILE A 33 16.52 2.53 -4.30
CA ILE A 33 15.28 2.18 -5.01
C ILE A 33 14.80 0.77 -4.60
N ALA A 34 15.69 -0.20 -4.50
CA ALA A 34 15.35 -1.56 -4.06
C ALA A 34 14.82 -1.59 -2.61
N VAL A 35 15.44 -0.83 -1.71
CA VAL A 35 14.96 -0.68 -0.32
C VAL A 35 13.56 -0.04 -0.30
N ILE A 36 13.34 1.04 -1.05
CA ILE A 36 12.02 1.68 -1.14
C ILE A 36 10.98 0.67 -1.63
N LYS A 37 11.25 -0.07 -2.71
CA LYS A 37 10.32 -1.10 -3.22
C LYS A 37 9.97 -2.15 -2.16
N ARG A 38 10.97 -2.65 -1.42
CA ARG A 38 10.78 -3.61 -0.32
C ARG A 38 9.87 -3.04 0.77
N ASP A 39 10.10 -1.79 1.17
CA ASP A 39 9.37 -1.16 2.27
C ASP A 39 7.91 -0.88 1.86
N ILE A 40 7.69 -0.39 0.63
CA ILE A 40 6.36 -0.22 0.05
C ILE A 40 5.60 -1.55 0.01
N ALA A 41 6.21 -2.64 -0.45
CA ALA A 41 5.58 -3.97 -0.45
C ALA A 41 5.24 -4.46 0.96
N THR A 42 6.02 -4.04 1.97
CA THR A 42 5.75 -4.34 3.39
C THR A 42 4.58 -3.52 3.93
N ILE A 43 4.50 -2.25 3.56
CA ILE A 43 3.36 -1.37 3.88
C ILE A 43 2.07 -1.91 3.27
N VAL A 44 2.08 -2.29 2.00
CA VAL A 44 0.92 -2.89 1.32
C VAL A 44 0.44 -4.15 2.03
N ARG A 45 1.36 -5.06 2.37
CA ARG A 45 1.03 -6.27 3.16
C ARG A 45 0.35 -5.93 4.47
N TYR A 46 0.88 -4.93 5.18
CA TYR A 46 0.31 -4.48 6.45
C TYR A 46 -1.09 -3.89 6.29
N ILE A 47 -1.32 -3.07 5.25
CA ILE A 47 -2.65 -2.53 4.91
C ILE A 47 -3.64 -3.65 4.64
N ILE A 48 -3.25 -4.64 3.82
CA ILE A 48 -4.10 -5.79 3.50
C ILE A 48 -4.45 -6.59 4.75
N TYR A 49 -3.48 -6.85 5.63
CA TYR A 49 -3.74 -7.52 6.90
C TYR A 49 -4.61 -6.70 7.84
N ALA A 50 -4.48 -5.38 7.86
CA ALA A 50 -5.34 -4.51 8.65
C ALA A 50 -6.80 -4.57 8.17
N ILE A 51 -7.04 -4.61 6.85
CA ILE A 51 -8.36 -4.79 6.26
C ILE A 51 -8.92 -6.17 6.61
N LEU A 52 -8.14 -7.24 6.44
CA LEU A 52 -8.56 -8.61 6.77
C LEU A 52 -8.89 -8.79 8.26
N ALA A 53 -8.19 -8.06 9.12
CA ALA A 53 -8.42 -8.06 10.56
C ALA A 53 -9.43 -6.99 11.03
N GLU A 54 -10.10 -6.29 10.10
CA GLU A 54 -11.12 -5.27 10.37
C GLU A 54 -10.64 -4.16 11.33
N LYS A 55 -9.36 -3.78 11.23
CA LYS A 55 -8.75 -2.80 12.14
C LYS A 55 -9.21 -1.38 11.83
N LEU A 56 -9.88 -0.71 12.75
CA LEU A 56 -10.30 0.68 12.54
C LEU A 56 -9.13 1.66 12.32
N THR A 57 -7.94 1.41 12.87
CA THR A 57 -6.75 2.25 12.68
C THR A 57 -5.49 1.40 12.57
N LEU A 58 -4.45 1.94 11.93
CA LEU A 58 -3.13 1.32 11.96
C LEU A 58 -2.42 1.63 13.27
N ASP A 59 -1.46 0.79 13.64
CA ASP A 59 -0.60 1.05 14.80
C ASP A 59 0.41 2.15 14.45
N ASP A 60 0.29 3.29 15.12
CA ASP A 60 1.18 4.44 14.96
C ASP A 60 2.66 4.08 15.24
N ASN A 61 2.92 3.14 16.16
CA ASN A 61 4.29 2.67 16.41
C ASN A 61 4.85 1.91 15.22
N TYR A 62 4.02 1.09 14.57
CA TYR A 62 4.41 0.39 13.35
C TYR A 62 4.70 1.39 12.23
N ILE A 63 3.79 2.36 12.01
CA ILE A 63 4.00 3.40 11.00
C ILE A 63 5.32 4.16 11.25
N ASN A 64 5.58 4.56 12.50
CA ASN A 64 6.83 5.23 12.86
C ASN A 64 8.05 4.32 12.60
N SER A 65 7.96 3.04 12.92
CA SER A 65 9.06 2.09 12.73
C SER A 65 9.40 1.88 11.26
N CYS A 66 8.41 1.89 10.36
CA CYS A 66 8.62 1.80 8.90
C CYS A 66 9.52 2.92 8.35
N PHE A 67 9.59 4.06 9.04
CA PHE A 67 10.30 5.25 8.57
C PHE A 67 11.50 5.64 9.43
N THR A 68 11.65 5.05 10.61
CA THR A 68 12.76 5.35 11.53
C THR A 68 14.11 5.02 10.87
N GLU A 69 14.18 3.93 10.09
CA GLU A 69 15.38 3.53 9.35
C GLU A 69 15.60 4.33 8.05
N CYS A 70 14.56 4.96 7.50
CA CYS A 70 14.71 5.75 6.27
C CYS A 70 15.63 6.96 6.47
N ASN A 71 15.56 7.58 7.67
CA ASN A 71 16.43 8.70 8.04
C ASN A 71 17.89 8.25 8.22
N SER A 72 18.15 7.06 8.77
CA SER A 72 19.52 6.56 8.95
C SER A 72 20.16 6.12 7.62
N LEU A 73 19.36 5.72 6.64
CA LEU A 73 19.81 5.31 5.30
C LEU A 73 19.89 6.47 4.29
N SER A 74 19.65 7.72 4.72
CA SER A 74 19.62 8.90 3.84
C SER A 74 18.70 8.72 2.62
N LEU A 75 17.58 8.01 2.80
CA LEU A 75 16.54 7.87 1.77
C LEU A 75 15.74 9.17 1.67
N SER A 76 15.50 9.66 0.46
CA SER A 76 14.63 10.81 0.26
C SER A 76 13.20 10.47 0.69
N ARG A 77 12.70 11.19 1.69
CA ARG A 77 11.30 11.13 2.11
C ARG A 77 10.36 11.44 0.93
N GLN A 78 10.76 12.34 0.05
CA GLN A 78 9.99 12.68 -1.15
C GLN A 78 9.86 11.48 -2.09
N SER A 79 10.94 10.70 -2.27
CA SER A 79 10.90 9.48 -3.09
C SER A 79 9.97 8.41 -2.49
N LEU A 80 9.95 8.28 -1.16
CA LEU A 80 9.02 7.39 -0.45
C LEU A 80 7.56 7.84 -0.59
N ILE A 81 7.29 9.14 -0.44
CA ILE A 81 5.94 9.70 -0.62
C ILE A 81 5.44 9.46 -2.04
N ILE A 82 6.26 9.76 -3.06
CA ILE A 82 5.91 9.53 -4.47
C ILE A 82 5.63 8.02 -4.70
N ALA A 83 6.49 7.14 -4.18
CA ALA A 83 6.29 5.70 -4.30
C ALA A 83 4.99 5.23 -3.63
N LEU A 84 4.65 5.77 -2.45
CA LEU A 84 3.40 5.48 -1.75
C LEU A 84 2.18 5.98 -2.54
N GLN A 85 2.25 7.18 -3.12
CA GLN A 85 1.17 7.75 -3.92
C GLN A 85 0.89 6.90 -5.16
N HIS A 86 1.92 6.54 -5.93
CA HIS A 86 1.76 5.66 -7.08
C HIS A 86 1.23 4.28 -6.68
N THR A 87 1.71 3.74 -5.55
CA THR A 87 1.25 2.44 -5.07
C THR A 87 -0.20 2.49 -4.60
N LYS A 88 -0.63 3.58 -3.96
CA LYS A 88 -2.03 3.83 -3.61
C LYS A 88 -2.92 3.80 -4.86
N GLU A 89 -2.56 4.55 -5.90
CA GLU A 89 -3.30 4.58 -7.17
C GLU A 89 -3.38 3.20 -7.81
N LEU A 90 -2.26 2.47 -7.86
CA LEU A 90 -2.21 1.12 -8.39
C LEU A 90 -3.11 0.16 -7.60
N THR A 91 -3.05 0.21 -6.26
CA THR A 91 -3.85 -0.65 -5.38
C THR A 91 -5.34 -0.41 -5.58
N ILE A 92 -5.76 0.86 -5.68
CA ILE A 92 -7.16 1.24 -5.95
C ILE A 92 -7.60 0.74 -7.33
N LYS A 93 -6.76 0.92 -8.36
CA LYS A 93 -7.04 0.43 -9.71
C LYS A 93 -7.21 -1.09 -9.73
N LEU A 94 -6.33 -1.83 -9.07
CA LEU A 94 -6.44 -3.30 -8.96
C LEU A 94 -7.72 -3.72 -8.21
N THR A 95 -8.09 -2.99 -7.15
CA THR A 95 -9.32 -3.24 -6.38
C THR A 95 -10.59 -3.09 -7.24
N THR A 96 -10.56 -2.25 -8.27
CA THR A 96 -11.71 -1.91 -9.11
C THR A 96 -11.72 -2.60 -10.49
N GLN A 97 -10.71 -3.43 -10.77
CA GLN A 97 -10.54 -4.05 -12.09
C GLN A 97 -11.46 -5.26 -12.36
N PRO A 98 -11.79 -5.54 -13.64
CA PRO A 98 -12.63 -6.68 -14.04
C PRO A 98 -12.15 -8.07 -13.64
N ALA A 99 -10.84 -8.29 -13.48
CA ALA A 99 -10.32 -9.56 -12.96
C ALA A 99 -10.73 -9.83 -11.49
N ASN A 100 -11.15 -8.79 -10.76
CA ASN A 100 -11.83 -8.91 -9.47
C ASN A 100 -13.37 -8.95 -9.60
N GLN A 101 -13.95 -8.73 -10.79
CA GLN A 101 -15.40 -8.72 -11.03
C GLN A 101 -16.00 -10.10 -11.33
N ASP A 102 -15.19 -11.15 -11.57
CA ASP A 102 -15.65 -12.55 -11.58
C ASP A 102 -16.10 -13.02 -10.18
N ILE A 103 -15.79 -12.24 -9.16
CA ILE A 103 -16.32 -12.37 -7.82
C ILE A 103 -17.59 -11.52 -7.77
N ASP A 104 -18.74 -12.14 -7.51
CA ASP A 104 -20.00 -11.42 -7.37
C ASP A 104 -19.95 -10.54 -6.12
N PHE A 105 -19.67 -9.27 -6.34
CA PHE A 105 -19.49 -8.23 -5.33
C PHE A 105 -20.75 -7.36 -5.19
N SER A 106 -21.92 -7.84 -5.61
CA SER A 106 -23.20 -7.12 -5.43
C SER A 106 -23.45 -6.67 -3.99
N ASP A 107 -22.83 -7.34 -3.01
CA ASP A 107 -22.99 -7.07 -1.57
C ASP A 107 -21.80 -6.35 -0.91
N LEU A 108 -20.63 -6.27 -1.55
CA LEU A 108 -19.51 -5.47 -1.03
C LEU A 108 -19.39 -4.21 -1.85
N ASN A 109 -19.80 -3.10 -1.25
CA ASN A 109 -19.67 -1.79 -1.84
C ASN A 109 -18.16 -1.51 -2.01
N TYR A 110 -17.59 -1.80 -3.19
CA TYR A 110 -16.16 -1.60 -3.52
C TYR A 110 -15.65 -0.22 -3.10
N ASN A 111 -16.55 0.76 -3.11
CA ASN A 111 -16.32 2.10 -2.58
C ASN A 111 -15.83 2.09 -1.12
N ILE A 112 -16.37 1.22 -0.25
CA ILE A 112 -15.92 1.05 1.13
C ILE A 112 -14.48 0.52 1.16
N LEU A 113 -14.18 -0.54 0.40
CA LEU A 113 -12.83 -1.12 0.37
C LEU A 113 -11.80 -0.13 -0.20
N VAL A 114 -12.14 0.57 -1.28
CA VAL A 114 -11.33 1.65 -1.85
C VAL A 114 -11.09 2.77 -0.84
N ASN A 115 -12.13 3.18 -0.11
CA ASN A 115 -12.01 4.21 0.92
C ASN A 115 -11.10 3.76 2.07
N GLU A 116 -11.21 2.51 2.51
CA GLU A 116 -10.34 1.94 3.56
C GLU A 116 -8.88 1.88 3.11
N ILE A 117 -8.61 1.32 1.93
CA ILE A 117 -7.27 1.28 1.32
C ILE A 117 -6.70 2.71 1.25
N SER A 118 -7.46 3.65 0.69
CA SER A 118 -7.05 5.04 0.57
C SER A 118 -6.69 5.65 1.93
N ARG A 119 -7.57 5.48 2.92
CA ARG A 119 -7.41 6.02 4.28
C ARG A 119 -6.16 5.47 4.97
N TYR A 120 -5.80 4.21 4.75
CA TYR A 120 -4.58 3.63 5.31
C TYR A 120 -3.32 4.16 4.63
N PHE A 121 -3.29 4.26 3.30
CA PHE A 121 -2.17 4.90 2.61
C PHE A 121 -1.99 6.36 3.05
N ASP A 122 -3.09 7.10 3.23
CA ASP A 122 -3.05 8.50 3.67
C ASP A 122 -2.43 8.65 5.08
N GLN A 123 -2.67 7.70 6.00
CA GLN A 123 -2.02 7.70 7.31
C GLN A 123 -0.48 7.62 7.20
N PHE A 124 0.05 6.75 6.33
CA PHE A 124 1.49 6.66 6.08
C PHE A 124 2.05 7.95 5.45
N ILE A 125 1.37 8.50 4.44
CA ILE A 125 1.80 9.72 3.74
C ILE A 125 1.79 10.93 4.67
N ILE A 126 0.71 11.12 5.44
CA ILE A 126 0.60 12.21 6.42
C ILE A 126 1.74 12.13 7.43
N LYS A 127 2.05 10.92 7.94
CA LYS A 127 3.15 10.75 8.89
C LYS A 127 4.49 11.16 8.28
N LEU A 128 4.78 10.75 7.04
CA LEU A 128 6.01 11.14 6.34
C LEU A 128 6.13 12.65 6.08
N THR A 129 5.01 13.36 5.89
CA THR A 129 5.00 14.82 5.72
C THR A 129 5.09 15.62 7.03
N SER A 130 4.84 14.98 8.17
CA SER A 130 4.80 15.63 9.49
C SER A 130 6.16 15.68 10.20
N TYR A 131 7.18 15.02 9.65
CA TYR A 131 8.56 14.97 10.13
C TYR A 131 9.48 15.85 9.27
#